data_AF-A0A955X9B0-F1
#
_entry.id   AF-A0A955X9B0-F1
#
_cell.length_a   1.000
_cell.length_b   1.000
_cell.length_c   1.000
_cell.angle_alpha   90.00
_cell.angle_beta   90.00
_cell.angle_gamma   90.00
#
_symmetry.space_group_name_H-M   'P 1'
#
loop_
_entity.id
_entity.type
_entity.pdbx_description
1 polymer ?
#
loop_
_entity_poly.entity_id
_entity_poly.type
_entity_poly.pdbx_seq_one_letter_code
_entity_poly.pdbx_strand_id
1 'polypeptide(L)'
;MLALRRGVAALLTLGAGAPAAWLMADERVGGPGIIRVALATLPVAAGLVFVRRLEPQILARAVLWGLLVVGTLLAVAVNGSAVEAHLVSLAFALGAGAALLALGASGLDAPPARAAFVPQAFRGVLVSILVMAIADTCTLIFWSGLALENKLSPTPGPQIFVVTSAVVMLVAVMGLYGLRVWGFALNMLANVGIAAGAWLVGLDAAIATSLTATAAAQLLVGLPLLRGLAAGRETEALPPRVARALAATVIAGLMLTAVVARVHHAGALG
;
A
#
# COMPACT_ATOMS: atom_id res chain seq x y z
N MET A 1 -23.96 -12.21 -5.90
CA MET A 1 -22.94 -12.14 -4.82
C MET A 1 -21.77 -11.20 -5.13
N LEU A 2 -21.14 -11.24 -6.32
CA LEU A 2 -20.00 -10.36 -6.64
C LEU A 2 -20.33 -8.85 -6.59
N ALA A 3 -21.50 -8.44 -7.11
CA ALA A 3 -21.96 -7.05 -7.08
C ALA A 3 -22.12 -6.52 -5.65
N LEU A 4 -22.69 -7.35 -4.74
CA LEU A 4 -22.84 -7.02 -3.33
C LEU A 4 -21.48 -6.81 -2.66
N ARG A 5 -20.50 -7.70 -2.88
CA ARG A 5 -19.14 -7.54 -2.33
C ARG A 5 -18.45 -6.27 -2.80
N ARG A 6 -18.62 -5.92 -4.08
CA ARG A 6 -18.07 -4.68 -4.65
C ARG A 6 -18.76 -3.44 -4.07
N GLY A 7 -20.08 -3.48 -3.91
CA GLY A 7 -20.84 -2.43 -3.22
C GLY A 7 -20.36 -2.22 -1.79
N VAL A 8 -20.22 -3.29 -1.02
CA VAL A 8 -19.68 -3.24 0.35
C VAL A 8 -18.26 -2.67 0.36
N ALA A 9 -17.36 -3.15 -0.50
CA ALA A 9 -16.00 -2.64 -0.58
C ALA A 9 -15.94 -1.15 -0.95
N ALA A 10 -16.76 -0.70 -1.90
CA ALA A 10 -16.84 0.72 -2.28
C ALA A 10 -17.35 1.59 -1.12
N LEU A 11 -18.38 1.14 -0.40
CA LEU A 11 -18.90 1.82 0.78
C LEU A 11 -17.85 1.90 1.90
N LEU A 12 -17.12 0.82 2.18
CA LEU A 12 -16.04 0.80 3.17
C LEU A 12 -14.89 1.72 2.77
N THR A 13 -14.54 1.74 1.48
CA THR A 13 -13.51 2.64 0.93
C THR A 13 -13.91 4.11 1.10
N LEU A 14 -15.14 4.46 0.74
CA LEU A 14 -15.64 5.84 0.92
C LEU A 14 -15.76 6.21 2.40
N GLY A 15 -16.22 5.28 3.23
CA GLY A 15 -16.33 5.44 4.68
C GLY A 15 -14.98 5.71 5.35
N ALA A 16 -13.88 5.14 4.83
CA ALA A 16 -12.51 5.40 5.30
C ALA A 16 -12.14 6.90 5.21
N GLY A 17 -12.70 7.62 4.25
CA GLY A 17 -12.41 9.02 4.00
C GLY A 17 -13.29 10.00 4.78
N ALA A 18 -14.43 9.54 5.31
CA ALA A 18 -15.41 10.42 5.95
C ALA A 18 -14.84 11.19 7.16
N PRO A 19 -14.08 10.58 8.09
CA PRO A 19 -13.52 11.31 9.23
C PRO A 19 -12.55 12.40 8.80
N ALA A 20 -11.70 12.12 7.83
CA ALA A 20 -10.72 13.07 7.32
C ALA A 20 -11.36 14.19 6.49
N ALA A 21 -12.40 13.88 5.70
CA ALA A 21 -13.17 14.87 4.98
C ALA A 21 -13.95 15.80 5.93
N TRP A 22 -14.52 15.25 7.01
CA TRP A 22 -15.19 16.02 8.05
C TRP A 22 -14.21 16.97 8.75
N LEU A 23 -13.02 16.48 9.12
CA LEU A 23 -11.97 17.31 9.73
C LEU A 23 -11.50 18.43 8.80
N MET A 24 -11.42 18.17 7.49
CA MET A 24 -11.01 19.20 6.52
C MET A 24 -12.10 20.22 6.20
N ALA A 25 -13.37 19.87 6.40
CA ALA A 25 -14.48 20.80 6.25
C ALA A 25 -14.53 21.79 7.43
N ASP A 26 -13.97 21.43 8.58
CA ASP A 26 -13.70 22.37 9.66
C ASP A 26 -12.45 23.19 9.30
N GLU A 27 -12.65 24.40 8.76
CA GLU A 27 -11.58 25.30 8.26
C GLU A 27 -10.48 25.60 9.28
N ARG A 28 -10.69 25.25 10.55
CA ARG A 28 -9.72 25.39 11.64
C ARG A 28 -8.58 24.39 11.55
N VAL A 29 -8.78 23.25 10.89
CA VAL A 29 -7.78 22.19 10.76
C VAL A 29 -7.19 22.26 9.35
N GLY A 30 -6.25 23.19 9.17
CA GLY A 30 -5.41 23.27 7.96
C GLY A 30 -4.54 22.02 7.81
N GLY A 31 -5.13 20.92 7.35
CA GLY A 31 -4.45 19.65 7.17
C GLY A 31 -3.45 19.68 6.01
N PRO A 32 -2.39 18.85 6.06
CA PRO A 32 -1.43 18.70 4.98
C PRO A 32 -2.10 18.51 3.62
N GLY A 33 -1.59 19.18 2.59
CA GLY A 33 -2.12 19.10 1.23
C GLY A 33 -2.12 17.67 0.70
N ILE A 34 -1.10 16.89 1.07
CA ILE A 34 -1.00 15.47 0.71
C ILE A 34 -2.12 14.59 1.29
N ILE A 35 -2.70 14.94 2.44
CA ILE A 35 -3.86 14.20 2.97
C ILE A 35 -5.08 14.44 2.08
N ARG A 36 -5.24 15.65 1.52
CA ARG A 36 -6.34 15.95 0.57
C ARG A 36 -6.20 15.09 -0.68
N VAL A 37 -4.98 14.96 -1.18
CA VAL A 37 -4.67 14.08 -2.32
C VAL A 37 -5.02 12.63 -1.97
N ALA A 38 -4.59 12.14 -0.80
CA ALA A 38 -4.92 10.78 -0.34
C ALA A 38 -6.45 10.58 -0.26
N LEU A 39 -7.21 11.55 0.25
CA LEU A 39 -8.67 11.47 0.28
C LEU A 39 -9.30 11.46 -1.09
N ALA A 40 -8.79 12.24 -2.03
CA ALA A 40 -9.27 12.24 -3.40
C ALA A 40 -9.05 10.88 -4.10
N THR A 41 -8.08 10.07 -3.65
CA THR A 41 -7.87 8.72 -4.20
C THR A 41 -8.95 7.71 -3.78
N LEU A 42 -9.63 7.91 -2.64
CA LEU A 42 -10.68 7.01 -2.14
C LEU A 42 -11.89 6.88 -3.08
N PRO A 43 -12.54 7.96 -3.55
CA PRO A 43 -13.65 7.83 -4.49
C PRO A 43 -13.20 7.25 -5.84
N VAL A 44 -11.96 7.52 -6.27
CA VAL A 44 -11.37 6.91 -7.45
C VAL A 44 -11.24 5.40 -7.25
N ALA A 45 -10.65 4.95 -6.15
CA ALA A 45 -10.52 3.53 -5.82
C ALA A 45 -11.89 2.85 -5.73
N ALA A 46 -12.87 3.49 -5.07
CA ALA A 46 -14.24 2.99 -4.96
C ALA A 46 -14.91 2.82 -6.34
N GLY A 47 -14.69 3.75 -7.27
CA GLY A 47 -15.17 3.64 -8.66
C GLY A 47 -14.47 2.52 -9.43
N LEU A 48 -13.14 2.42 -9.30
CA LEU A 48 -12.32 1.41 -9.99
C LEU A 48 -12.71 -0.03 -9.60
N VAL A 49 -13.20 -0.25 -8.38
CA VAL A 49 -13.71 -1.55 -7.91
C VAL A 49 -14.84 -2.10 -8.80
N PHE A 50 -15.63 -1.25 -9.45
CA PHE A 50 -16.70 -1.69 -10.35
C PHE A 50 -16.21 -2.06 -11.76
N VAL A 51 -15.06 -1.53 -12.18
CA VAL A 51 -14.51 -1.78 -13.51
C VAL A 51 -14.03 -3.22 -13.64
N ARG A 52 -14.50 -3.97 -14.64
CA ARG A 52 -14.20 -5.41 -14.81
C ARG A 52 -12.86 -5.70 -15.51
N ARG A 53 -12.01 -4.69 -15.68
CA ARG A 53 -10.69 -4.82 -16.31
C ARG A 53 -9.62 -5.08 -15.25
N LEU A 54 -8.57 -5.79 -15.62
CA LEU A 54 -7.50 -6.17 -14.70
C LEU A 54 -6.75 -4.94 -14.16
N GLU A 55 -6.40 -3.99 -15.02
CA GLU A 55 -5.54 -2.86 -14.63
C GLU A 55 -6.20 -1.96 -13.57
N PRO A 56 -7.48 -1.56 -13.72
CA PRO A 56 -8.23 -0.85 -12.68
C PRO A 56 -8.33 -1.62 -11.36
N GLN A 57 -8.46 -2.94 -11.40
CA GLN A 57 -8.55 -3.77 -10.18
C GLN A 57 -7.20 -3.85 -9.46
N ILE A 58 -6.09 -3.91 -10.20
CA ILE A 58 -4.74 -3.82 -9.64
C ILE A 58 -4.54 -2.47 -8.96
N LEU A 59 -4.89 -1.38 -9.65
CA LEU A 59 -4.75 -0.03 -9.11
C LEU A 59 -5.62 0.19 -7.87
N ALA A 60 -6.90 -0.20 -7.91
CA ALA A 60 -7.79 -0.10 -6.76
C ALA A 60 -7.22 -0.81 -5.52
N ARG A 61 -6.69 -2.03 -5.71
CA ARG A 61 -6.10 -2.80 -4.62
C ARG A 61 -4.79 -2.20 -4.13
N ALA A 62 -3.96 -1.69 -5.02
CA ALA A 62 -2.72 -1.05 -4.65
C ALA A 62 -2.97 0.23 -3.82
N VAL A 63 -3.97 1.04 -4.21
CA VAL A 63 -4.40 2.21 -3.43
C VAL A 63 -4.92 1.78 -2.05
N LEU A 64 -5.77 0.75 -1.97
CA LEU A 64 -6.27 0.26 -0.69
C LEU A 64 -5.14 -0.31 0.20
N TRP A 65 -4.19 -1.06 -0.37
CA TRP A 65 -3.01 -1.53 0.37
C TRP A 65 -2.14 -0.37 0.84
N GLY A 66 -1.88 0.62 -0.02
CA GLY A 66 -1.14 1.83 0.33
C GLY A 66 -1.81 2.59 1.48
N LEU A 67 -3.13 2.77 1.43
CA LEU A 67 -3.88 3.43 2.50
C LEU A 67 -3.92 2.62 3.80
N LEU A 68 -4.01 1.30 3.72
CA LEU A 68 -3.91 0.42 4.89
C LEU A 68 -2.54 0.58 5.57
N VAL A 69 -1.45 0.54 4.80
CA VAL A 69 -0.09 0.71 5.31
C VAL A 69 0.09 2.12 5.87
N VAL A 70 -0.25 3.17 5.11
CA VAL A 70 -0.16 4.56 5.55
C VAL A 70 -0.98 4.79 6.82
N GLY A 71 -2.23 4.32 6.87
CA GLY A 71 -3.07 4.43 8.07
C GLY A 71 -2.46 3.73 9.28
N THR A 72 -1.87 2.54 9.08
CA THR A 72 -1.17 1.81 10.15
C THR A 72 0.07 2.55 10.63
N LEU A 73 0.88 3.08 9.72
CA LEU A 73 2.09 3.81 10.06
C LEU A 73 1.77 5.15 10.73
N LEU A 74 0.77 5.88 10.27
CA LEU A 74 0.32 7.09 10.94
C LEU A 74 -0.19 6.79 12.35
N ALA A 75 -0.89 5.67 12.56
CA ALA A 75 -1.35 5.27 13.89
C ALA A 75 -0.20 4.97 14.86
N VAL A 76 0.93 4.45 14.36
CA VAL A 76 2.12 4.11 15.18
C VAL A 76 3.08 5.28 15.35
N ALA A 77 3.28 6.09 14.29
CA ALA A 77 4.32 7.12 14.25
C ALA A 77 3.86 8.47 14.82
N VAL A 78 2.56 8.77 14.79
CA VAL A 78 2.05 10.05 15.28
C VAL A 78 2.00 10.05 16.81
N ASN A 79 3.10 10.48 17.43
CA ASN A 79 3.18 10.77 18.85
C ASN A 79 2.58 12.15 19.13
N GLY A 80 1.38 12.21 19.72
CA GLY A 80 0.76 13.49 20.11
C GLY A 80 -0.73 13.40 20.46
N SER A 81 -1.24 14.46 21.08
CA SER A 81 -2.63 14.60 21.56
C SER A 81 -3.64 14.98 20.47
N ALA A 82 -3.25 15.02 19.20
CA ALA A 82 -4.15 15.33 18.09
C ALA A 82 -5.06 14.12 17.82
N VAL A 83 -6.14 14.02 18.61
CA VAL A 83 -7.19 12.99 18.50
C VAL A 83 -7.65 12.82 17.04
N GLU A 84 -7.68 13.92 16.30
CA GLU A 84 -8.05 13.99 14.89
C GLU A 84 -7.14 13.15 13.98
N ALA A 85 -5.81 13.26 14.12
CA ALA A 85 -4.86 12.51 13.31
C ALA A 85 -4.98 10.99 13.55
N HIS A 86 -5.25 10.60 14.81
CA HIS A 86 -5.50 9.23 15.22
C HIS A 86 -6.81 8.66 14.66
N LEU A 87 -7.85 9.48 14.53
CA LEU A 87 -9.11 9.06 13.92
C LEU A 87 -8.95 8.85 12.41
N VAL A 88 -8.22 9.73 11.72
CA VAL A 88 -7.94 9.59 10.28
C VAL A 88 -7.12 8.34 9.99
N SER A 89 -6.04 8.12 10.76
CA SER A 89 -5.16 6.96 10.58
C SER A 89 -5.91 5.64 10.78
N LEU A 90 -6.74 5.56 11.82
CA LEU A 90 -7.59 4.40 12.09
C LEU A 90 -8.65 4.19 11.00
N ALA A 91 -9.28 5.27 10.53
CA ALA A 91 -10.28 5.19 9.46
C ALA A 91 -9.68 4.65 8.15
N PHE A 92 -8.47 5.12 7.79
CA PHE A 92 -7.74 4.60 6.63
C PHE A 92 -7.39 3.12 6.81
N ALA A 93 -6.81 2.74 7.95
CA ALA A 93 -6.43 1.36 8.21
C ALA A 93 -7.64 0.42 8.20
N LEU A 94 -8.69 0.74 8.96
CA LEU A 94 -9.85 -0.13 9.08
C LEU A 94 -10.70 -0.16 7.81
N GLY A 95 -10.95 1.00 7.19
CA GLY A 95 -11.78 1.08 5.99
C GLY A 95 -11.12 0.41 4.79
N ALA A 96 -9.82 0.66 4.57
CA ALA A 96 -9.08 0.02 3.49
C ALA A 96 -8.87 -1.48 3.74
N GLY A 97 -8.55 -1.88 4.97
CA GLY A 97 -8.41 -3.28 5.35
C GLY A 97 -9.72 -4.07 5.18
N ALA A 98 -10.84 -3.52 5.68
CA ALA A 98 -12.16 -4.13 5.51
C ALA A 98 -12.58 -4.23 4.03
N ALA A 99 -12.29 -3.19 3.23
CA ALA A 99 -12.53 -3.22 1.79
C ALA A 99 -11.70 -4.31 1.08
N LEU A 100 -10.42 -4.47 1.43
CA LEU A 100 -9.56 -5.53 0.90
C LEU A 100 -10.06 -6.93 1.27
N LEU A 101 -10.47 -7.14 2.53
CA LEU A 101 -11.07 -8.40 2.98
C LEU A 101 -12.38 -8.71 2.24
N ALA A 102 -13.23 -7.70 2.02
CA ALA A 102 -14.48 -7.84 1.28
C ALA A 102 -14.25 -8.20 -0.20
N LEU A 103 -13.23 -7.61 -0.84
CA LEU A 103 -12.87 -7.90 -2.22
C LEU A 103 -12.22 -9.29 -2.39
N GLY A 104 -11.45 -9.76 -1.41
CA GLY A 104 -10.74 -11.04 -1.50
C GLY A 104 -9.91 -11.16 -2.78
N ALA A 105 -9.96 -12.28 -3.51
CA ALA A 105 -9.31 -12.43 -4.82
C ALA A 105 -10.19 -11.98 -6.02
N SER A 106 -11.40 -11.44 -5.77
CA SER A 106 -12.37 -11.19 -6.83
C SER A 106 -11.89 -10.16 -7.85
N GLY A 107 -12.01 -10.47 -9.14
CA GLY A 107 -11.64 -9.58 -10.24
C GLY A 107 -10.18 -9.68 -10.70
N LEU A 108 -9.29 -10.34 -9.94
CA LEU A 108 -7.90 -10.59 -10.36
C LEU A 108 -7.76 -11.84 -11.23
N ASP A 109 -8.64 -12.83 -11.03
CA ASP A 109 -8.61 -14.12 -11.75
C ASP A 109 -9.31 -14.08 -13.12
N ALA A 110 -9.81 -12.91 -13.54
CA ALA A 110 -10.52 -12.81 -14.83
C ALA A 110 -9.56 -13.22 -15.97
N PRO A 111 -9.93 -14.18 -16.84
CA PRO A 111 -9.11 -14.53 -17.99
C PRO A 111 -8.97 -13.32 -18.92
N PRO A 112 -7.77 -13.02 -19.44
CA PRO A 112 -7.57 -11.91 -20.35
C PRO A 112 -8.43 -12.10 -21.60
N ALA A 113 -9.12 -11.04 -22.03
CA ALA A 113 -10.11 -11.13 -23.10
C ALA A 113 -9.51 -11.44 -24.48
N ARG A 114 -8.21 -11.22 -24.69
CA ARG A 114 -7.46 -11.45 -25.93
C ARG A 114 -5.96 -11.32 -25.66
N ALA A 115 -5.21 -12.42 -25.59
CA ALA A 115 -3.75 -12.39 -25.71
C ALA A 115 -3.25 -13.74 -26.23
N ALA A 116 -2.44 -13.70 -27.29
CA ALA A 116 -1.94 -14.87 -28.03
C ALA A 116 -0.85 -15.66 -27.28
N PHE A 117 -0.33 -15.12 -26.18
CA PHE A 117 0.57 -15.82 -25.26
C PHE A 117 0.51 -15.11 -23.91
N VAL A 118 0.12 -15.81 -22.85
CA VAL A 118 0.14 -15.27 -21.48
C VAL A 118 0.87 -16.32 -20.64
N PRO A 119 2.06 -16.01 -20.08
CA PRO A 119 2.70 -16.92 -19.14
C PRO A 119 1.84 -17.02 -17.89
N GLN A 120 0.91 -17.98 -17.89
CA GLN A 120 -0.08 -18.17 -16.82
C GLN A 120 0.60 -18.61 -15.52
N ALA A 121 1.73 -19.33 -15.61
CA ALA A 121 2.44 -19.92 -14.49
C ALA A 121 2.85 -18.90 -13.40
N PHE A 122 3.20 -17.66 -13.78
CA PHE A 122 3.65 -16.63 -12.83
C PHE A 122 2.71 -15.44 -12.69
N ARG A 123 1.51 -15.49 -13.31
CA ARG A 123 0.59 -14.35 -13.32
C ARG A 123 0.23 -13.88 -11.91
N GLY A 124 -0.07 -14.82 -11.01
CA GLY A 124 -0.42 -14.48 -9.62
C GLY A 124 0.71 -13.74 -8.90
N VAL A 125 1.93 -14.26 -9.00
CA VAL A 125 3.14 -13.67 -8.39
C VAL A 125 3.42 -12.29 -8.97
N LEU A 126 3.37 -12.14 -10.30
CA LEU A 126 3.60 -10.85 -10.97
C LEU A 126 2.56 -9.81 -10.58
N VAL A 127 1.27 -10.19 -10.51
CA VAL A 127 0.20 -9.28 -10.06
C VAL A 127 0.40 -8.88 -8.61
N SER A 128 0.79 -9.82 -7.72
CA SER A 128 1.08 -9.51 -6.32
C SER A 128 2.26 -8.54 -6.18
N ILE A 129 3.36 -8.78 -6.89
CA ILE A 129 4.52 -7.87 -6.90
C ILE A 129 4.11 -6.50 -7.41
N LEU A 130 3.32 -6.42 -8.49
CA LEU A 130 2.87 -5.16 -9.06
C LEU A 130 1.97 -4.38 -8.10
N VAL A 131 1.01 -5.05 -7.44
CA VAL A 131 0.15 -4.42 -6.41
C VAL A 131 1.00 -3.88 -5.26
N MET A 132 1.97 -4.66 -4.78
CA MET A 132 2.86 -4.26 -3.68
C MET A 132 3.75 -3.08 -4.09
N ALA A 133 4.38 -3.14 -5.27
CA ALA A 133 5.24 -2.07 -5.78
C ALA A 133 4.47 -0.75 -5.99
N ILE A 134 3.23 -0.80 -6.50
CA ILE A 134 2.38 0.39 -6.62
C ILE A 134 1.98 0.91 -5.24
N ALA A 135 1.61 0.03 -4.30
CA ALA A 135 1.27 0.43 -2.93
C ALA A 135 2.45 1.12 -2.22
N ASP A 136 3.66 0.62 -2.42
CA ASP A 136 4.89 1.21 -1.87
C ASP A 136 5.20 2.56 -2.52
N THR A 137 5.00 2.67 -3.83
CA THR A 137 5.11 3.93 -4.55
C THR A 137 4.11 4.96 -4.02
N CYS A 138 2.84 4.58 -3.83
CA CYS A 138 1.83 5.44 -3.23
C CYS A 138 2.23 5.88 -1.81
N THR A 139 2.78 4.97 -1.01
CA THR A 139 3.25 5.25 0.35
C THR A 139 4.42 6.23 0.34
N LEU A 140 5.42 6.02 -0.54
CA LEU A 140 6.56 6.94 -0.69
C LEU A 140 6.15 8.31 -1.23
N ILE A 141 5.20 8.37 -2.16
CA ILE A 141 4.63 9.65 -2.64
C ILE A 141 3.93 10.37 -1.49
N PHE A 142 3.17 9.65 -0.66
CA PHE A 142 2.53 10.23 0.51
C PHE A 142 3.55 10.82 1.49
N TRP A 143 4.59 10.06 1.84
CA TRP A 143 5.68 10.57 2.69
C TRP A 143 6.47 11.71 2.03
N SER A 144 6.67 11.66 0.70
CA SER A 144 7.30 12.75 -0.05
C SER A 144 6.50 14.05 0.05
N GLY A 145 5.17 13.98 -0.02
CA GLY A 145 4.31 15.14 0.18
C GLY A 145 4.46 15.73 1.58
N LEU A 146 4.46 14.88 2.62
CA LEU A 146 4.73 15.33 3.99
C LEU A 146 6.14 15.94 4.16
N ALA A 147 7.12 15.43 3.40
CA ALA A 147 8.50 15.93 3.44
C ALA A 147 8.60 17.32 2.83
N LEU A 148 7.98 17.53 1.67
CA LEU A 148 7.94 18.82 0.97
C LEU A 148 7.17 19.90 1.76
N GLU A 149 6.20 19.49 2.58
CA GLU A 149 5.48 20.37 3.51
C GLU A 149 6.26 20.64 4.82
N ASN A 150 7.53 20.22 4.90
CA ASN A 150 8.41 20.35 6.08
C ASN A 150 7.83 19.72 7.36
N LYS A 151 7.00 18.67 7.24
CA LYS A 151 6.36 17.99 8.38
C LYS A 151 7.13 16.77 8.89
N LEU A 152 8.11 16.28 8.14
CA LEU A 152 8.88 15.07 8.48
C LEU A 152 10.21 15.34 9.20
N SER A 153 10.99 16.31 8.73
CA SER A 153 12.28 16.66 9.32
C SER A 153 12.68 18.08 8.87
N PRO A 154 13.31 18.88 9.76
CA PRO A 154 13.86 20.19 9.38
C PRO A 154 15.12 20.07 8.51
N THR A 155 15.72 18.88 8.41
CA THR A 155 16.93 18.66 7.61
C THR A 155 16.57 18.26 6.17
N PRO A 156 17.28 18.78 5.15
CA PRO A 156 16.95 18.51 3.75
C PRO A 156 17.29 17.09 3.30
N GLY A 157 18.24 16.41 3.97
CA GLY A 157 18.71 15.07 3.58
C GLY A 157 17.60 14.01 3.52
N PRO A 158 16.86 13.76 4.62
CA PRO A 158 15.72 12.85 4.64
C PRO A 158 14.65 13.17 3.59
N GLN A 159 14.39 14.46 3.35
CA GLN A 159 13.37 14.88 2.39
C GLN A 159 13.78 14.52 0.96
N ILE A 160 15.02 14.85 0.56
CA ILE A 160 15.58 14.50 -0.74
C ILE A 160 15.60 12.98 -0.93
N PHE A 161 15.97 12.23 0.12
CA PHE A 161 15.98 10.77 0.08
C PHE A 161 14.60 10.18 -0.21
N VAL A 162 13.55 10.61 0.51
CA VAL A 162 12.19 10.09 0.32
C VAL A 162 11.64 10.46 -1.07
N VAL A 163 11.86 11.68 -1.53
CA VAL A 163 11.42 12.14 -2.87
C VAL A 163 12.12 11.36 -3.98
N THR A 164 13.45 11.21 -3.91
CA THR A 164 14.21 10.46 -4.91
C THR A 164 13.83 8.98 -4.90
N SER A 165 13.59 8.39 -3.73
CA SER A 165 13.08 7.02 -3.57
C SER A 165 11.73 6.82 -4.26
N ALA A 166 10.80 7.77 -4.10
CA ALA A 166 9.49 7.72 -4.75
C ALA A 166 9.62 7.73 -6.29
N VAL A 167 10.51 8.59 -6.83
CA VAL A 167 10.78 8.66 -8.28
C VAL A 167 11.38 7.35 -8.80
N VAL A 168 12.37 6.80 -8.11
CA VAL A 168 13.00 5.52 -8.49
C VAL A 168 11.97 4.39 -8.49
N MET A 169 11.12 4.31 -7.46
CA MET A 169 10.06 3.31 -7.38
C MET A 169 9.02 3.48 -8.49
N LEU A 170 8.64 4.72 -8.84
CA LEU A 170 7.76 4.97 -9.97
C LEU A 170 8.33 4.47 -11.29
N VAL A 171 9.63 4.70 -11.54
CA VAL A 171 10.32 4.19 -12.73
C VAL A 171 10.34 2.65 -12.74
N ALA A 172 10.57 2.03 -11.58
CA ALA A 172 10.54 0.58 -11.43
C ALA A 172 9.16 -0.01 -11.75
N VAL A 173 8.09 0.62 -11.23
CA VAL A 173 6.70 0.26 -11.51
C VAL A 173 6.38 0.38 -13.00
N MET A 174 6.82 1.45 -13.67
CA MET A 174 6.62 1.61 -15.12
C MET A 174 7.32 0.50 -15.92
N GLY A 175 8.53 0.10 -15.53
CA GLY A 175 9.23 -1.04 -16.12
C GLY A 175 8.50 -2.36 -15.88
N LEU A 176 8.00 -2.58 -14.67
CA LEU A 176 7.28 -3.78 -14.26
C LEU A 176 5.92 -3.89 -14.97
N TYR A 177 5.21 -2.78 -15.17
CA TYR A 177 3.97 -2.72 -15.93
C TYR A 177 4.18 -3.14 -17.39
N GLY A 178 5.31 -2.75 -17.98
CA GLY A 178 5.73 -3.20 -19.30
C GLY A 178 6.26 -4.64 -19.35
N LEU A 179 6.18 -5.39 -18.24
CA LEU A 179 6.72 -6.75 -18.08
C LEU A 179 8.21 -6.85 -18.43
N ARG A 180 8.98 -5.77 -18.25
CA ARG A 180 10.40 -5.74 -18.56
C ARG A 180 11.20 -6.27 -17.38
N VAL A 181 12.14 -7.18 -17.64
CA VAL A 181 13.00 -7.80 -16.60
C VAL A 181 13.75 -6.74 -15.79
N TRP A 182 14.19 -5.65 -16.43
CA TRP A 182 14.87 -4.56 -15.72
C TRP A 182 13.95 -3.87 -14.71
N GLY A 183 12.63 -3.80 -14.96
CA GLY A 183 11.68 -3.18 -14.03
C GLY A 183 11.53 -4.00 -12.76
N PHE A 184 11.48 -5.33 -12.89
CA PHE A 184 11.49 -6.24 -11.74
C PHE A 184 12.80 -6.14 -10.95
N ALA A 185 13.96 -6.18 -11.64
CA ALA A 185 15.25 -6.06 -10.99
C ALA A 185 15.41 -4.71 -10.27
N LEU A 186 15.04 -3.61 -10.93
CA LEU A 186 15.06 -2.28 -10.35
C LEU A 186 14.14 -2.18 -9.13
N ASN A 187 12.93 -2.77 -9.18
CA ASN A 187 12.03 -2.79 -8.04
C ASN A 187 12.63 -3.52 -6.84
N MET A 188 13.23 -4.70 -7.04
CA MET A 188 13.87 -5.45 -5.95
C MET A 188 15.06 -4.68 -5.36
N LEU A 189 15.94 -4.14 -6.22
CA LEU A 189 17.10 -3.36 -5.79
C LEU A 189 16.68 -2.06 -5.09
N ALA A 190 15.67 -1.37 -5.62
CA ALA A 190 15.14 -0.14 -5.04
C ALA A 190 14.59 -0.40 -3.64
N ASN A 191 13.78 -1.44 -3.41
CA ASN A 191 13.24 -1.69 -2.08
C ASN A 191 14.33 -2.01 -1.05
N VAL A 192 15.35 -2.79 -1.41
CA VAL A 192 16.50 -3.05 -0.52
C VAL A 192 17.30 -1.77 -0.28
N GLY A 193 17.59 -1.01 -1.34
CA GLY A 193 18.33 0.24 -1.23
C GLY A 193 17.60 1.30 -0.41
N ILE A 194 16.28 1.40 -0.56
CA ILE A 194 15.41 2.32 0.20
C ILE A 194 15.36 1.90 1.66
N ALA A 195 15.21 0.60 1.96
CA ALA A 195 15.25 0.10 3.33
C ALA A 195 16.60 0.41 4.01
N ALA A 196 17.72 0.09 3.36
CA ALA A 196 19.05 0.39 3.90
C ALA A 196 19.29 1.90 4.03
N GLY A 197 18.93 2.67 3.01
CA GLY A 197 19.06 4.12 2.99
C GLY A 197 18.23 4.81 4.07
N ALA A 198 17.04 4.30 4.39
CA ALA A 198 16.19 4.83 5.45
C ALA A 198 16.90 4.84 6.81
N TRP A 199 17.62 3.77 7.14
CA TRP A 199 18.43 3.69 8.35
C TRP A 199 19.65 4.60 8.30
N LEU A 200 20.35 4.67 7.16
CA LEU A 200 21.55 5.49 7.00
C LEU A 200 21.28 6.99 7.10
N VAL A 201 20.13 7.43 6.58
CA VAL A 201 19.71 8.84 6.61
C VAL A 201 19.03 9.21 7.94
N GLY A 202 18.81 8.23 8.82
CA GLY A 202 18.23 8.45 10.14
C GLY A 202 16.74 8.82 10.09
N LEU A 203 15.97 8.16 9.22
CA LEU A 203 14.51 8.26 9.27
C LEU A 203 13.97 7.73 10.59
N ASP A 204 12.77 8.18 10.97
CA ASP A 204 12.05 7.66 12.13
C ASP A 204 12.01 6.13 12.10
N ALA A 205 12.25 5.50 13.25
CA ALA A 205 12.40 4.06 13.36
C ALA A 205 11.15 3.31 12.89
N ALA A 206 9.94 3.86 13.08
CA ALA A 206 8.72 3.25 12.59
C ALA A 206 8.68 3.24 11.05
N ILE A 207 9.08 4.37 10.42
CA ILE A 207 9.16 4.48 8.96
C ILE A 207 10.24 3.53 8.43
N ALA A 208 11.46 3.56 8.97
CA ALA A 208 12.57 2.71 8.52
C ALA A 208 12.26 1.21 8.68
N THR A 209 11.66 0.82 9.81
CA THR A 209 11.22 -0.56 10.06
C THR A 209 10.14 -0.99 9.07
N SER A 210 9.19 -0.10 8.75
CA SER A 210 8.14 -0.39 7.79
C SER A 210 8.68 -0.61 6.37
N LEU A 211 9.60 0.24 5.91
CA LEU A 211 10.27 0.09 4.62
C LEU A 211 11.09 -1.20 4.57
N THR A 212 11.75 -1.55 5.67
CA THR A 212 12.50 -2.81 5.79
C THR A 212 11.57 -4.04 5.72
N ALA A 213 10.44 -4.00 6.42
CA ALA A 213 9.45 -5.07 6.41
C ALA A 213 8.84 -5.26 5.01
N THR A 214 8.52 -4.17 4.33
CA THR A 214 8.05 -4.17 2.95
C THR A 214 9.08 -4.73 1.99
N ALA A 215 10.35 -4.31 2.09
CA ALA A 215 11.42 -4.84 1.26
C ALA A 215 11.61 -6.35 1.46
N ALA A 216 11.57 -6.82 2.71
CA ALA A 216 11.63 -8.24 3.04
C ALA A 216 10.43 -9.00 2.44
N ALA A 217 9.22 -8.46 2.58
CA ALA A 217 8.01 -9.06 2.01
C ALA A 217 8.10 -9.15 0.48
N GLN A 218 8.55 -8.09 -0.19
CA GLN A 218 8.75 -8.08 -1.64
C GLN A 218 9.78 -9.11 -2.10
N LEU A 219 10.91 -9.24 -1.41
CA LEU A 219 11.93 -10.26 -1.71
C LEU A 219 11.36 -11.67 -1.54
N LEU A 220 10.62 -11.92 -0.47
CA LEU A 220 9.98 -13.22 -0.21
C LEU A 220 8.94 -13.56 -1.29
N VAL A 221 8.13 -12.59 -1.69
CA VAL A 221 7.13 -12.75 -2.77
C VAL A 221 7.81 -12.91 -4.14
N GLY A 222 8.95 -12.25 -4.37
CA GLY A 222 9.75 -12.36 -5.60
C GLY A 222 10.60 -13.64 -5.69
N LEU A 223 10.86 -14.30 -4.57
CA LEU A 223 11.73 -15.48 -4.50
C LEU A 223 11.28 -16.65 -5.39
N PRO A 224 9.97 -17.01 -5.47
CA PRO A 224 9.51 -18.06 -6.38
C PRO A 224 9.80 -17.75 -7.86
N LEU A 225 9.72 -16.47 -8.25
CA LEU A 225 10.04 -16.02 -9.61
C LEU A 225 11.54 -16.14 -9.88
N LEU A 226 12.38 -15.68 -8.94
CA LEU A 226 13.84 -15.80 -9.05
C LEU A 226 14.29 -17.26 -9.13
N ARG A 227 13.71 -18.14 -8.31
CA ARG A 227 13.97 -19.58 -8.36
C ARG A 227 13.52 -20.19 -9.68
N GLY A 228 12.35 -19.81 -10.18
CA GLY A 228 11.85 -20.30 -11.47
C GLY A 228 12.75 -19.88 -12.63
N LEU A 229 13.22 -18.63 -12.63
CA LEU A 229 14.18 -18.12 -13.62
C LEU A 229 15.52 -18.85 -13.56
N ALA A 230 16.05 -19.10 -12.36
CA ALA A 230 17.34 -19.78 -12.18
C ALA A 230 17.27 -21.28 -12.49
N ALA A 231 16.18 -21.96 -12.11
CA ALA A 231 16.02 -23.39 -12.28
C ALA A 231 15.45 -23.78 -13.66
N GLY A 232 14.95 -22.82 -14.44
CA GLY A 232 14.22 -23.10 -15.69
C GLY A 232 12.95 -23.93 -15.49
N ARG A 233 12.39 -23.93 -14.27
CA ARG A 233 11.23 -24.74 -13.88
C ARG A 233 10.08 -23.84 -13.44
N GLU A 234 8.87 -24.28 -13.72
CA GLU A 234 7.68 -23.66 -13.15
C GLU A 234 7.66 -23.88 -11.64
N THR A 235 7.55 -22.80 -10.87
CA THR A 235 7.45 -22.87 -9.42
C THR A 235 6.01 -23.16 -9.05
N GLU A 236 5.77 -24.19 -8.23
CA GLU A 236 4.43 -24.57 -7.81
C GLU A 236 3.78 -23.41 -7.04
N ALA A 237 2.64 -22.93 -7.56
CA ALA A 237 1.90 -21.86 -6.92
C ALA A 237 1.29 -22.34 -5.60
N LEU A 238 1.29 -21.46 -4.58
CA LEU A 238 0.60 -21.76 -3.33
C LEU A 238 -0.89 -22.06 -3.58
N PRO A 239 -1.49 -23.01 -2.84
CA PRO A 239 -2.92 -23.27 -2.94
C PRO A 239 -3.73 -21.97 -2.72
N PRO A 240 -4.77 -21.67 -3.53
CA PRO A 240 -5.51 -20.42 -3.45
C PRO A 240 -6.14 -20.13 -2.09
N ARG A 241 -6.40 -21.16 -1.27
CA ARG A 241 -6.90 -21.02 0.10
C ARG A 241 -5.82 -20.48 1.04
N VAL A 242 -4.59 -20.99 0.91
CA VAL A 242 -3.44 -20.58 1.73
C VAL A 242 -3.06 -19.15 1.41
N ALA A 243 -2.94 -18.80 0.12
CA ALA A 243 -2.63 -17.43 -0.29
C ALA A 243 -3.66 -16.41 0.23
N ARG A 244 -4.95 -16.75 0.20
CA ARG A 244 -6.03 -15.92 0.76
C ARG A 244 -5.96 -15.80 2.27
N ALA A 245 -5.68 -16.89 2.97
CA ALA A 245 -5.53 -16.88 4.42
C ALA A 245 -4.36 -15.98 4.83
N LEU A 246 -3.19 -16.14 4.19
CA LEU A 246 -2.01 -15.31 4.44
C LEU A 246 -2.31 -13.82 4.21
N ALA A 247 -2.92 -13.46 3.08
CA ALA A 247 -3.30 -12.08 2.79
C ALA A 247 -4.26 -11.53 3.85
N ALA A 248 -5.29 -12.30 4.23
CA ALA A 248 -6.23 -11.89 5.27
C ALA A 248 -5.57 -11.72 6.64
N THR A 249 -4.63 -12.60 7.01
CA THR A 249 -3.86 -12.49 8.25
C THR A 249 -3.00 -11.24 8.26
N VAL A 250 -2.33 -10.91 7.15
CA VAL A 250 -1.54 -9.67 7.05
C VAL A 250 -2.45 -8.44 7.17
N ILE A 251 -3.57 -8.42 6.47
CA ILE A 251 -4.53 -7.30 6.54
C ILE A 251 -5.06 -7.12 7.98
N ALA A 252 -5.50 -8.22 8.61
CA ALA A 252 -6.01 -8.20 9.97
C ALA A 252 -4.93 -7.79 10.98
N GLY A 253 -3.69 -8.24 10.79
CA GLY A 253 -2.54 -7.84 11.60
C GLY A 253 -2.29 -6.34 11.54
N LEU A 254 -2.26 -5.74 10.34
CA LEU A 254 -2.09 -4.30 10.17
C LEU A 254 -3.24 -3.49 10.81
N MET A 255 -4.48 -3.93 10.61
CA MET A 255 -5.65 -3.33 11.25
C MET A 255 -5.55 -3.40 12.79
N LEU A 256 -5.15 -4.55 13.33
CA LEU A 256 -4.97 -4.74 14.77
C LEU A 256 -3.87 -3.85 15.32
N THR A 257 -2.73 -3.74 14.62
CA THR A 257 -1.63 -2.84 15.01
C THR A 257 -2.11 -1.39 15.10
N ALA A 258 -2.89 -0.92 14.13
CA ALA A 258 -3.46 0.43 14.15
C ALA A 258 -4.40 0.65 15.36
N VAL A 259 -5.24 -0.33 15.68
CA VAL A 259 -6.14 -0.29 16.86
C VAL A 259 -5.34 -0.29 18.17
N VAL A 260 -4.36 -1.17 18.29
CA VAL A 260 -3.51 -1.29 19.50
C VAL A 260 -2.73 0.00 19.74
N ALA A 261 -2.14 0.58 18.69
CA ALA A 261 -1.46 1.87 18.78
C ALA A 261 -2.41 2.96 19.29
N ARG A 262 -3.64 3.02 18.76
CA ARG A 262 -4.67 3.97 19.23
C ARG A 262 -5.01 3.80 20.71
N VAL A 263 -5.18 2.55 21.17
CA VAL A 263 -5.51 2.26 22.58
C VAL A 263 -4.37 2.66 23.51
N HIS A 264 -3.12 2.35 23.14
CA HIS A 264 -1.95 2.79 23.92
C HIS A 264 -1.87 4.31 24.03
N HIS A 265 -2.12 5.05 22.94
CA HIS A 265 -2.15 6.52 22.99
C HIS A 265 -3.34 7.08 23.77
N ALA A 266 -4.50 6.40 23.82
CA ALA A 266 -5.63 6.81 24.64
C ALA A 266 -5.35 6.67 26.14
N GLY A 267 -4.74 5.54 26.54
CA GLY A 267 -4.42 5.24 27.92
C GLY A 267 -3.32 6.14 28.51
N ALA A 268 -2.45 6.70 27.67
CA ALA A 268 -1.42 7.64 28.10
C ALA A 268 -1.95 9.06 28.43
N LEU A 269 -3.21 9.36 28.08
CA LEU A 269 -3.83 10.69 28.27
C LEU A 269 -4.85 10.74 29.42
N GLY A 270 -5.15 9.60 30.05
CA GLY A 270 -6.07 9.49 31.20
C GLY A 270 -5.32 9.29 32.51
#